data_AF-A0A522XWA3-F1
#
_entry.id   AF-A0A522XWA3-F1
#
_cell.length_a   1.000
_cell.length_b   1.000
_cell.length_c   1.000
_cell.angle_alpha   90.00
_cell.angle_beta   90.00
_cell.angle_gamma   90.00
#
_symmetry.space_group_name_H-M   'P 1'
#
loop_
_entity.id
_entity.type
_entity.pdbx_description
1 polymer ?
#
loop_
_entity_poly.entity_id
_entity_poly.type
_entity_poly.pdbx_seq_one_letter_code
_entity_poly.pdbx_strand_id
1 'polypeptide(L)'
;MGYLGNQLATVVVAIFAAMLTWLYFVMPDALHQLLLVSSMVTWFLVFICWIAQKSADYAHKNSHSEKKSSINIAHKSQTTHITATNDELNNAKTTFTNELNELRDTVKIKDSEIDRLKQQIASLETLVQIEALKAELANLKVLASKERAAKKK
;
A
#
# COMPACT_ATOMS: atom_id res chain seq x y z
N MET A 1 -27.31 4.75 12.03
CA MET A 1 -27.12 4.55 13.48
C MET A 1 -25.77 5.13 13.88
N GLY A 2 -25.66 5.65 15.10
CA GLY A 2 -24.83 6.81 15.45
C GLY A 2 -23.32 6.69 15.25
N TYR A 3 -22.72 7.83 14.88
CA TYR A 3 -21.28 8.10 14.80
C TYR A 3 -20.51 7.67 16.07
N LEU A 4 -21.19 7.60 17.22
CA LEU A 4 -20.63 7.15 18.50
C LEU A 4 -20.50 5.62 18.63
N GLY A 5 -21.32 4.83 17.92
CA GLY A 5 -21.29 3.36 18.03
C GLY A 5 -20.06 2.77 17.35
N ASN A 6 -19.70 3.27 16.16
CA ASN A 6 -18.54 2.81 15.42
C ASN A 6 -17.21 3.27 16.03
N GLN A 7 -17.20 4.38 16.78
CA GLN A 7 -15.99 4.94 17.40
C GLN A 7 -15.72 4.48 18.84
N LEU A 8 -16.67 3.75 19.46
CA LEU A 8 -16.59 3.35 20.87
C LEU A 8 -15.30 2.59 21.20
N ALA A 9 -14.88 1.66 20.34
CA ALA A 9 -13.69 0.84 20.56
C ALA A 9 -12.40 1.69 20.67
N THR A 10 -12.14 2.58 19.69
CA THR A 10 -11.00 3.50 19.72
C THR A 10 -11.04 4.44 20.91
N VAL A 11 -12.22 4.96 21.28
CA VAL A 11 -12.36 5.86 22.44
C VAL A 11 -12.01 5.15 23.74
N VAL A 12 -12.52 3.93 23.94
CA VAL A 12 -12.23 3.13 25.15
C VAL A 12 -10.74 2.79 25.23
N VAL A 13 -10.12 2.38 24.12
CA VAL A 13 -8.68 2.06 24.08
C VAL A 13 -7.81 3.33 24.28
N ALA A 14 -8.23 4.48 23.76
CA ALA A 14 -7.51 5.75 23.94
C ALA A 14 -7.55 6.24 25.39
N ILE A 15 -8.71 6.14 26.05
CA ILE A 15 -8.84 6.46 27.48
C ILE A 15 -7.97 5.51 28.31
N PHE A 16 -7.96 4.22 27.98
CA PHE A 16 -7.10 3.24 28.65
C PHE A 16 -5.60 3.54 28.45
N ALA A 17 -5.18 3.94 27.24
CA ALA A 17 -3.81 4.37 26.97
C ALA A 17 -3.40 5.59 27.80
N ALA A 18 -4.31 6.56 27.94
CA ALA A 18 -4.09 7.74 28.77
C ALA A 18 -3.97 7.37 30.25
N MET A 19 -4.80 6.44 30.75
CA MET A 19 -4.70 5.94 32.13
C MET A 19 -3.38 5.22 32.39
N LEU A 20 -2.90 4.37 31.47
CA LEU A 20 -1.60 3.70 31.59
C LEU A 20 -0.44 4.70 31.57
N THR A 21 -0.55 5.75 30.76
CA THR A 21 0.45 6.81 30.68
C THR A 21 0.44 7.67 31.95
N TRP A 22 -0.73 7.91 32.56
CA TRP A 22 -0.84 8.56 33.85
C TRP A 22 -0.28 7.69 34.99
N LEU A 23 -0.56 6.39 34.94
CA LEU A 23 -0.09 5.42 35.93
C LEU A 23 1.43 5.29 35.93
N TYR A 24 2.09 5.49 34.78
CA TYR A 24 3.55 5.58 34.67
C TYR A 24 4.14 6.64 35.61
N PHE A 25 3.48 7.78 35.80
CA PHE A 25 3.95 8.86 36.69
C PHE A 25 3.82 8.53 38.19
N VAL A 26 2.98 7.54 38.55
CA VAL A 26 2.65 7.20 39.94
C VAL A 26 3.44 5.99 40.45
N MET A 27 3.98 5.14 39.57
CA MET A 27 4.52 3.82 39.92
C MET A 27 6.05 3.84 40.18
N PRO A 28 6.62 2.95 41.02
CA PRO A 28 8.07 2.92 41.27
C PRO A 28 8.91 2.38 40.10
N ASP A 29 10.22 2.64 40.12
CA ASP A 29 11.19 2.37 39.04
C ASP A 29 11.17 0.93 38.47
N ALA A 30 10.86 -0.06 39.32
CA ALA A 30 10.82 -1.47 38.91
C ALA A 30 9.78 -1.79 37.82
N LEU A 31 8.70 -1.00 37.70
CA LEU A 31 7.63 -1.20 36.70
C LEU A 31 7.68 -0.23 35.53
N HIS A 32 8.55 0.79 35.56
CA HIS A 32 8.63 1.81 34.53
C HIS A 32 8.93 1.23 33.14
N GLN A 33 9.83 0.25 33.04
CA GLN A 33 10.16 -0.39 31.76
C GLN A 33 8.97 -1.13 31.15
N LEU A 34 8.21 -1.87 31.97
CA LEU A 34 7.01 -2.58 31.53
C LEU A 34 5.91 -1.60 31.10
N LEU A 35 5.71 -0.53 31.87
CA LEU A 35 4.71 0.50 31.57
C LEU A 35 5.08 1.31 30.32
N LEU A 36 6.36 1.58 30.06
CA LEU A 36 6.81 2.26 28.86
C LEU A 36 6.49 1.43 27.60
N VAL A 37 6.85 0.14 27.61
CA VAL A 37 6.57 -0.77 26.49
C VAL A 37 5.05 -0.97 26.32
N SER A 38 4.32 -1.16 27.42
CA SER A 38 2.86 -1.28 27.39
C SER A 38 2.18 -0.01 26.86
N SER A 39 2.68 1.17 27.22
CA SER A 39 2.16 2.45 26.73
C SER A 39 2.36 2.56 25.22
N MET A 40 3.56 2.26 24.71
CA MET A 40 3.84 2.28 23.26
C MET A 40 2.93 1.31 22.48
N VAL A 41 2.73 0.09 22.99
CA VAL A 41 1.85 -0.90 22.36
C VAL A 41 0.38 -0.45 22.38
N THR A 42 -0.07 0.16 23.48
CA THR A 42 -1.46 0.63 23.59
C THR A 42 -1.72 1.81 22.65
N TRP A 43 -0.79 2.76 22.54
CA TRP A 43 -0.86 3.85 21.57
C TRP A 43 -0.86 3.35 20.13
N PHE A 44 -0.07 2.32 19.83
CA PHE A 44 -0.10 1.66 18.52
C PHE A 44 -1.48 1.02 18.25
N LEU A 45 -2.08 0.36 19.25
CA LEU A 45 -3.40 -0.24 19.12
C LEU A 45 -4.51 0.82 18.86
N VAL A 46 -4.42 1.99 19.51
CA VAL A 46 -5.32 3.14 19.24
C VAL A 46 -5.24 3.53 17.76
N PHE A 47 -4.03 3.64 17.22
CA PHE A 47 -3.83 4.04 15.82
C PHE A 47 -4.41 3.01 14.84
N ILE A 48 -4.18 1.72 15.08
CA ILE A 48 -4.75 0.65 14.24
C ILE A 48 -6.28 0.62 14.34
N CYS A 49 -6.86 0.79 15.54
CA CYS A 49 -8.30 0.85 15.72
C CYS A 49 -8.92 2.05 14.99
N TRP A 50 -8.23 3.20 15.01
CA TRP A 50 -8.63 4.40 14.28
C TRP A 50 -8.61 4.19 12.75
N ILE A 51 -7.56 3.58 12.19
CA ILE A 51 -7.49 3.26 10.75
C ILE A 51 -8.57 2.25 10.37
N ALA A 52 -8.80 1.22 11.19
CA ALA A 52 -9.82 0.21 10.92
C ALA A 52 -11.21 0.86 10.82
N GLN A 53 -11.55 1.75 11.75
CA GLN A 53 -12.81 2.50 11.71
C GLN A 53 -12.89 3.42 10.49
N LYS A 54 -11.80 4.12 10.18
CA LYS A 54 -11.73 5.00 9.02
C LYS A 54 -11.97 4.23 7.72
N SER A 55 -11.43 3.02 7.59
CA SER A 55 -11.63 2.14 6.44
C SER A 55 -13.08 1.65 6.30
N ALA A 56 -13.72 1.27 7.41
CA ALA A 56 -15.12 0.89 7.45
C ALA A 56 -16.04 2.06 7.08
N ASP A 57 -15.73 3.28 7.55
CA ASP A 57 -16.45 4.49 7.17
C ASP A 57 -16.30 4.80 5.68
N TYR A 58 -15.15 4.56 5.06
CA TYR A 58 -14.97 4.70 3.61
C TYR A 58 -15.77 3.65 2.81
N ALA A 59 -15.80 2.41 3.27
CA ALA A 59 -16.56 1.34 2.62
C ALA A 59 -18.10 1.57 2.70
N HIS A 60 -18.59 2.12 3.81
CA HIS A 60 -20.02 2.41 4.00
C HIS A 60 -20.48 3.78 3.47
N LYS A 61 -19.57 4.71 3.15
CA LYS A 61 -19.93 6.03 2.57
C LYS A 61 -20.26 5.97 1.08
N ASN A 62 -19.86 4.91 0.38
CA ASN A 62 -20.27 4.64 -1.01
C ASN A 62 -21.54 3.78 -1.14
N SER A 63 -22.15 3.35 -0.02
CA SER A 63 -23.49 2.77 -0.03
C SER A 63 -24.50 3.85 0.36
N HIS A 64 -25.40 4.18 -0.56
CA HIS A 64 -26.49 5.12 -0.31
C HIS A 64 -27.21 4.78 1.01
N SER A 65 -27.40 5.80 1.83
CA SER A 65 -27.87 5.68 3.21
C SER A 65 -29.31 5.17 3.31
N GLU A 66 -29.52 3.90 3.64
CA GLU A 66 -30.77 3.48 4.28
C GLU A 66 -30.59 3.56 5.80
N LYS A 67 -31.00 4.72 6.35
CA LYS A 67 -31.11 4.91 7.80
C LYS A 67 -32.14 3.94 8.36
N LYS A 68 -31.70 2.81 8.92
CA LYS A 68 -32.51 2.08 9.90
C LYS A 68 -32.31 2.73 11.27
N SER A 69 -33.26 3.57 11.68
CA SER A 69 -33.44 3.94 13.09
C SER A 69 -34.85 3.52 13.49
N SER A 70 -34.91 2.45 14.28
CA SER A 70 -35.92 2.18 15.31
C SER A 70 -37.32 2.78 15.11
N ILE A 71 -38.22 2.03 14.49
CA ILE A 71 -39.65 2.06 14.88
C ILE A 71 -40.07 0.61 15.08
N ASN A 72 -40.37 0.27 16.33
CA ASN A 72 -41.17 -0.91 16.66
C ASN A 72 -42.56 -0.70 16.07
N ILE A 73 -42.87 -1.27 14.91
CA ILE A 73 -44.25 -1.68 14.54
C ILE A 73 -44.12 -2.93 13.67
N ALA A 74 -44.91 -3.93 14.04
CA ALA A 74 -45.05 -5.21 13.36
C ALA A 74 -45.45 -5.06 11.88
N HIS A 75 -45.02 -6.05 11.09
CA HIS A 75 -45.76 -6.63 9.95
C HIS A 75 -46.05 -5.74 8.72
N LYS A 76 -45.53 -6.18 7.56
CA LYS A 76 -46.25 -6.35 6.26
C LYS A 76 -45.49 -5.83 5.02
N SER A 77 -45.12 -6.80 4.16
CA SER A 77 -45.12 -6.80 2.69
C SER A 77 -44.20 -5.87 1.88
N GLN A 78 -43.18 -6.49 1.27
CA GLN A 78 -42.99 -6.67 -0.18
C GLN A 78 -43.58 -5.64 -1.17
N THR A 79 -42.69 -5.17 -2.07
CA THR A 79 -42.93 -4.71 -3.47
C THR A 79 -42.79 -3.20 -3.75
N THR A 80 -41.55 -2.67 -3.87
CA THR A 80 -41.22 -1.46 -4.69
C THR A 80 -39.70 -1.15 -4.78
N HIS A 81 -38.82 -2.11 -5.13
CA HIS A 81 -37.36 -1.85 -5.18
C HIS A 81 -36.59 -2.47 -6.37
N ILE A 82 -37.24 -2.74 -7.52
CA ILE A 82 -36.57 -3.45 -8.64
C ILE A 82 -36.21 -2.53 -9.84
N THR A 83 -36.78 -1.33 -9.94
CA THR A 83 -36.55 -0.47 -11.13
C THR A 83 -35.34 0.49 -10.96
N ALA A 84 -35.13 1.05 -9.76
CA ALA A 84 -34.02 2.00 -9.50
C ALA A 84 -32.62 1.34 -9.46
N THR A 85 -32.56 0.03 -9.25
CA THR A 85 -31.30 -0.74 -9.16
C THR A 85 -30.61 -0.94 -10.51
N ASN A 86 -31.33 -0.87 -11.64
CA ASN A 86 -30.76 -1.15 -12.96
C ASN A 86 -29.96 0.03 -13.52
N ASP A 87 -30.43 1.26 -13.30
CA ASP A 87 -29.72 2.47 -13.75
C ASP A 87 -28.46 2.74 -12.93
N GLU A 88 -28.50 2.49 -11.62
CA GLU A 88 -27.32 2.55 -10.75
C GLU A 88 -26.31 1.44 -11.10
N LEU A 89 -26.77 0.22 -11.38
CA LEU A 89 -25.92 -0.88 -11.84
C LEU A 89 -25.28 -0.57 -13.21
N ASN A 90 -26.03 0.03 -14.13
CA ASN A 90 -25.50 0.44 -15.43
C ASN A 90 -24.48 1.56 -15.30
N ASN A 91 -24.71 2.55 -14.42
CA ASN A 91 -23.76 3.62 -14.16
C ASN A 91 -22.47 3.10 -13.49
N ALA A 92 -22.60 2.21 -12.50
CA ALA A 92 -21.46 1.53 -11.89
C ALA A 92 -20.68 0.71 -12.94
N LYS A 93 -21.37 -0.01 -13.82
CA LYS A 93 -20.76 -0.75 -14.93
C LYS A 93 -20.01 0.16 -15.90
N THR A 94 -20.55 1.32 -16.24
CA THR A 94 -19.85 2.29 -17.12
C THR A 94 -18.63 2.88 -16.44
N THR A 95 -18.71 3.20 -15.15
CA THR A 95 -17.57 3.74 -14.38
C THR A 95 -16.45 2.71 -14.27
N PHE A 96 -16.76 1.46 -13.91
CA PHE A 96 -15.77 0.39 -13.89
C PHE A 96 -15.17 0.09 -15.26
N THR A 97 -15.96 0.20 -16.34
CA THR A 97 -15.45 0.03 -17.71
C THR A 97 -14.46 1.14 -18.07
N ASN A 98 -14.73 2.38 -17.65
CA ASN A 98 -13.85 3.52 -17.88
C ASN A 98 -12.54 3.38 -17.08
N GLU A 99 -12.63 3.02 -15.78
CA GLU A 99 -11.45 2.77 -14.95
C GLU A 99 -10.61 1.61 -15.49
N LEU A 100 -11.24 0.53 -15.97
CA LEU A 100 -10.53 -0.58 -16.61
C LEU A 100 -9.83 -0.15 -17.90
N ASN A 101 -10.46 0.72 -18.70
CA ASN A 101 -9.83 1.19 -19.92
C ASN A 101 -8.66 2.15 -19.62
N GLU A 102 -8.79 3.04 -18.64
CA GLU A 102 -7.69 3.90 -18.18
C GLU A 102 -6.52 3.09 -17.61
N LEU A 103 -6.82 2.07 -16.80
CA LEU A 103 -5.80 1.16 -16.26
C LEU A 103 -5.11 0.38 -17.38
N ARG A 104 -5.87 -0.09 -18.38
CA ARG A 104 -5.33 -0.77 -19.56
C ARG A 104 -4.39 0.15 -20.35
N ASP A 105 -4.77 1.40 -20.55
CA ASP A 105 -3.95 2.36 -21.29
C ASP A 105 -2.68 2.72 -20.49
N THR A 106 -2.78 2.85 -19.17
CA THR A 106 -1.61 3.02 -18.28
C THR A 106 -0.66 1.82 -18.33
N VAL A 107 -1.19 0.59 -18.33
CA VAL A 107 -0.38 -0.64 -18.46
C VAL A 107 0.32 -0.68 -19.81
N LYS A 108 -0.38 -0.36 -20.91
CA LYS A 108 0.25 -0.28 -22.25
C LYS A 108 1.40 0.73 -22.30
N ILE A 109 1.22 1.90 -21.68
CA ILE A 109 2.28 2.91 -21.60
C ILE A 109 3.48 2.35 -20.81
N LYS A 110 3.25 1.70 -19.67
CA LYS A 110 4.32 1.07 -18.88
C LYS A 110 5.03 -0.07 -19.61
N ASP A 111 4.31 -0.88 -20.38
CA ASP A 111 4.92 -1.92 -21.21
C ASP A 111 5.86 -1.32 -22.26
N SER A 112 5.47 -0.20 -22.90
CA SER A 112 6.34 0.51 -23.85
C SER A 112 7.60 1.09 -23.18
N GLU A 113 7.50 1.52 -21.92
CA GLU A 113 8.63 2.00 -21.14
C GLU A 113 9.57 0.85 -20.74
N ILE A 114 9.02 -0.31 -20.39
CA ILE A 114 9.78 -1.53 -20.11
C ILE A 114 10.60 -1.96 -21.33
N ASP A 115 10.01 -1.96 -22.52
CA ASP A 115 10.73 -2.31 -23.76
C ASP A 115 11.86 -1.31 -24.05
N ARG A 116 11.60 -0.01 -23.90
CA ARG A 116 12.62 1.03 -24.05
C ARG A 116 13.76 0.86 -23.04
N LEU A 117 13.46 0.58 -21.78
CA LEU A 117 14.47 0.36 -20.73
C LEU A 117 15.29 -0.91 -21.01
N LYS A 118 14.65 -1.99 -21.44
CA LYS A 118 15.31 -3.24 -21.84
C LYS A 118 16.29 -3.02 -23.01
N GLN A 119 15.91 -2.21 -23.99
CA GLN A 119 16.79 -1.86 -25.10
C GLN A 119 18.00 -1.02 -24.64
N GLN A 120 17.80 -0.08 -23.71
CA GLN A 120 18.90 0.69 -23.11
C GLN A 120 19.85 -0.22 -22.33
N ILE A 121 19.35 -1.16 -21.54
CA ILE A 121 20.16 -2.12 -20.79
C ILE A 121 21.00 -2.97 -21.75
N ALA A 122 20.39 -3.52 -22.81
CA ALA A 122 21.11 -4.30 -23.81
C ALA A 122 22.22 -3.48 -24.49
N SER A 123 21.95 -2.22 -24.83
CA SER A 123 22.96 -1.31 -25.38
C SER A 123 24.13 -1.07 -24.41
N LEU A 124 23.84 -0.76 -23.14
CA LEU A 124 24.87 -0.54 -22.13
C LEU A 124 25.71 -1.80 -21.89
N GLU A 125 25.09 -2.97 -21.83
CA GLU A 125 25.80 -4.25 -21.67
C GLU A 125 26.77 -4.50 -22.83
N THR A 126 26.36 -4.20 -24.07
CA THR A 126 27.25 -4.33 -25.23
C THR A 126 28.45 -3.37 -25.16
N LEU A 127 28.26 -2.14 -24.65
CA LEU A 127 29.37 -1.19 -24.47
C LEU A 127 30.38 -1.70 -23.44
N VAL A 128 29.91 -2.22 -22.31
CA VAL A 128 30.77 -2.79 -21.25
C VAL A 128 31.58 -3.97 -21.78
N GLN A 129 30.97 -4.85 -22.58
CA GLN A 129 31.68 -5.98 -23.19
C GLN A 129 32.76 -5.52 -24.18
N ILE A 130 32.52 -4.45 -24.94
CA ILE A 130 33.52 -3.87 -25.86
C ILE A 130 34.69 -3.27 -25.07
N GLU A 131 34.43 -2.58 -23.97
CA GLU A 131 35.49 -2.06 -23.11
C GLU A 131 36.34 -3.17 -22.48
N ALA A 132 35.70 -4.25 -22.01
CA ALA A 132 36.40 -5.42 -21.48
C ALA A 132 37.27 -6.10 -22.56
N LEU A 133 36.72 -6.35 -23.75
CA LEU A 133 37.47 -6.90 -24.89
C LEU A 133 38.65 -6.01 -25.30
N LYS A 134 38.49 -4.69 -25.26
CA LYS A 134 39.56 -3.73 -25.57
C LYS A 134 40.67 -3.78 -24.52
N ALA A 135 40.33 -3.95 -23.24
CA ALA A 135 41.30 -4.10 -22.17
C ALA A 135 42.07 -5.43 -22.30
N GLU A 136 41.38 -6.54 -22.59
CA GLU A 136 42.02 -7.84 -22.83
C GLU A 136 42.96 -7.79 -24.05
N LEU A 137 42.53 -7.17 -25.15
CA LEU A 137 43.35 -7.05 -26.36
C LEU A 137 44.59 -6.18 -26.13
N ALA A 138 44.47 -5.11 -25.35
CA ALA A 138 45.62 -4.30 -24.93
C ALA A 138 46.60 -5.13 -24.08
N ASN A 139 46.11 -5.93 -23.14
CA ASN A 139 46.95 -6.80 -22.31
C ASN A 139 47.66 -7.88 -23.14
N LEU A 140 46.94 -8.57 -24.03
CA LEU A 140 47.49 -9.55 -24.97
C LEU A 140 48.57 -8.94 -25.88
N LYS A 141 48.38 -7.71 -26.37
CA LYS A 141 49.36 -7.01 -27.19
C LYS A 141 50.65 -6.70 -26.42
N VAL A 142 50.54 -6.32 -25.14
CA VAL A 142 51.68 -6.07 -24.25
C VAL A 142 52.43 -7.37 -23.94
N LEU A 143 51.71 -8.46 -23.69
CA LEU A 143 52.32 -9.78 -23.47
C LEU A 143 53.07 -10.27 -24.72
N ALA A 144 52.45 -10.15 -25.90
CA ALA A 144 53.08 -10.54 -27.16
C ALA A 144 54.31 -9.68 -27.50
N SER A 145 54.27 -8.38 -27.23
CA SER A 145 55.44 -7.50 -27.45
C SER A 145 56.57 -7.82 -26.47
N LYS A 146 56.25 -8.14 -25.22
CA LYS A 146 57.20 -8.60 -24.20
C LYS A 146 57.86 -9.93 -24.59
N GLU A 147 57.08 -10.89 -25.07
CA GLU A 147 57.59 -12.19 -25.53
C GLU A 147 58.51 -12.02 -26.77
N ARG A 148 58.11 -11.19 -27.74
CA ARG A 148 58.94 -10.87 -28.91
C ARG A 148 60.25 -10.17 -28.54
N ALA A 149 60.24 -9.30 -27.53
CA ALA A 149 61.44 -8.64 -27.02
C ALA A 149 62.37 -9.63 -26.29
N ALA A 150 61.81 -10.58 -25.55
CA ALA A 150 62.57 -11.64 -24.89
C ALA A 150 63.24 -12.59 -25.89
N LYS A 151 62.61 -12.89 -27.02
CA LYS A 151 63.14 -13.77 -28.07
C LYS A 151 64.26 -13.15 -28.92
N LYS A 152 64.52 -11.85 -28.78
CA LYS A 152 65.54 -11.09 -29.53
C LYS A 152 66.84 -10.85 -28.73
N LYS A 153 66.88 -11.22 -27.45
CA LYS A 153 68.09 -11.29 -26.62
C LYS A 153 68.60 -12.72 -26.59
#